data_AF-A0A4R6V9E8-F1
#
_entry.id   AF-A0A4R6V9E8-F1
#
_cell.length_a   1.000
_cell.length_b   1.000
_cell.length_c   1.000
_cell.angle_alpha   90.00
_cell.angle_beta   90.00
_cell.angle_gamma   90.00
#
_symmetry.space_group_name_H-M   'P 1'
#
loop_
_entity.id
_entity.type
_entity.pdbx_description
1 polymer ?
#
loop_
_entity_poly.entity_id
_entity_poly.type
_entity_poly.pdbx_seq_one_letter_code
_entity_poly.pdbx_strand_id
1 'polypeptide(L)'
;MRNQYGRRLRQLVTKSFSMDLVLVMHDVDAFDDQVSAYPAITLISNRPQGAAVAADTTRAFGAPEAIDFATWYAACYVTSSAEDPKPVELVNSLDWRHFSAAINARLTYLKELGLPS
;
A
#
# COMPACT_ATOMS: atom_id res chain seq x y z
N MET A 1 -5.02 2.42 -15.15
CA MET A 1 -6.43 2.21 -15.58
C MET A 1 -6.96 3.37 -16.42
N ARG A 2 -7.13 3.21 -17.75
CA ARG A 2 -7.49 4.31 -18.67
C ARG A 2 -8.73 4.06 -19.55
N ASN A 3 -9.53 3.02 -19.32
CA ASN A 3 -10.70 2.75 -20.15
C ASN A 3 -11.96 3.56 -19.73
N GLN A 4 -12.84 3.88 -20.68
CA GLN A 4 -14.07 4.64 -20.45
C GLN A 4 -15.13 3.84 -19.68
N TYR A 5 -15.17 2.52 -19.86
CA TYR A 5 -16.15 1.62 -19.25
C TYR A 5 -16.18 1.72 -17.71
N GLY A 6 -15.01 1.80 -17.07
CA GLY A 6 -14.92 1.92 -15.61
C GLY A 6 -15.13 3.32 -15.03
N ARG A 7 -15.45 4.34 -15.84
CA ARG A 7 -15.52 5.75 -15.38
C ARG A 7 -16.53 5.94 -14.24
N ARG A 8 -17.73 5.37 -14.38
CA ARG A 8 -18.81 5.56 -13.40
C ARG A 8 -18.55 4.82 -12.09
N LEU A 9 -17.94 3.63 -12.18
CA LEU A 9 -17.47 2.90 -11.00
C LEU A 9 -16.38 3.68 -10.26
N ARG A 10 -15.37 4.19 -10.96
CA ARG A 10 -14.32 5.03 -10.34
C ARG A 10 -14.91 6.27 -9.68
N GLN A 11 -15.88 6.93 -10.33
CA GLN A 11 -16.58 8.07 -9.74
C GLN A 11 -17.38 7.70 -8.48
N LEU A 12 -18.01 6.53 -8.44
CA LEU A 12 -18.72 6.06 -7.24
C LEU A 12 -17.73 5.81 -6.11
N VAL A 13 -16.66 5.07 -6.39
CA VAL A 13 -15.63 4.74 -5.41
C VAL A 13 -15.01 6.02 -4.83
N THR A 14 -14.52 6.93 -5.67
CA THR A 14 -13.86 8.17 -5.19
C THR A 14 -14.80 9.18 -4.54
N LYS A 15 -16.12 8.99 -4.63
CA LYS A 15 -17.10 9.88 -3.96
C LYS A 15 -17.38 9.47 -2.51
N SER A 16 -17.31 8.18 -2.21
CA SER A 16 -17.79 7.63 -0.94
C SER A 16 -16.75 6.82 -0.20
N PHE A 17 -15.64 6.49 -0.85
CA PHE A 17 -14.58 5.65 -0.31
C PHE A 17 -13.22 6.29 -0.57
N SER A 18 -12.25 5.93 0.26
CA SER A 18 -10.84 6.26 0.05
C SER A 18 -10.19 5.17 -0.79
N MET A 19 -9.50 5.57 -1.85
CA MET A 19 -8.52 4.73 -2.51
C MET A 19 -7.21 4.82 -1.75
N ASP A 20 -6.80 3.75 -1.08
CA ASP A 20 -5.62 3.77 -0.19
C ASP A 20 -4.37 3.21 -0.88
N LEU A 21 -4.55 2.18 -1.71
CA LEU A 21 -3.45 1.56 -2.47
C LEU A 21 -3.93 1.10 -3.84
N VAL A 22 -3.10 1.32 -4.85
CA VAL A 22 -3.11 0.60 -6.12
C VAL A 22 -1.71 0.05 -6.38
N LEU A 23 -1.59 -1.27 -6.36
CA LEU A 23 -0.36 -1.99 -6.71
C LEU A 23 -0.56 -2.66 -8.08
N VAL A 24 0.13 -2.16 -9.10
CA VAL A 24 0.08 -2.71 -10.46
C VAL A 24 0.95 -3.96 -10.52
N MET A 25 0.38 -5.08 -10.98
CA MET A 25 1.01 -6.41 -10.99
C MET A 25 1.35 -6.91 -12.40
N HIS A 26 1.27 -6.05 -13.42
CA HIS A 26 1.22 -6.48 -14.83
C HIS A 26 2.44 -7.25 -15.33
N ASP A 27 3.61 -7.03 -14.73
CA ASP A 27 4.86 -7.71 -15.09
C ASP A 27 5.14 -8.95 -14.22
N VAL A 28 4.29 -9.22 -13.23
CA VAL A 28 4.44 -10.35 -12.29
C VAL A 28 3.75 -11.58 -12.84
N ASP A 29 4.43 -12.70 -12.70
CA ASP A 29 3.86 -14.02 -12.98
C ASP A 29 2.94 -14.45 -11.82
N ALA A 30 1.79 -13.77 -11.73
CA ALA A 30 0.87 -13.89 -10.61
C ALA A 30 -0.19 -15.00 -10.79
N PHE A 31 -0.23 -15.63 -11.97
CA PHE A 31 -1.21 -16.63 -12.33
C PHE A 31 -0.50 -17.93 -12.72
N ASP A 32 -1.13 -19.07 -12.44
CA ASP A 32 -0.60 -20.38 -12.82
C ASP A 32 -0.57 -20.57 -14.35
N ASP A 33 -1.52 -19.94 -15.05
CA ASP A 33 -1.61 -19.91 -16.50
C ASP A 33 -1.32 -18.52 -17.07
N GLN A 34 -0.78 -18.49 -18.29
CA GLN A 34 -0.55 -17.25 -19.01
C GLN A 34 -1.88 -16.58 -19.39
N VAL A 35 -2.16 -15.44 -18.76
CA VAL A 35 -3.35 -14.64 -19.02
C VAL A 35 -3.00 -13.29 -19.64
N SER A 36 -3.78 -12.83 -20.62
CA SER A 36 -3.70 -11.46 -21.15
C SER A 36 -4.49 -10.49 -20.24
N ALA A 37 -4.04 -10.35 -19.00
CA ALA A 37 -4.67 -9.49 -18.00
C ALA A 37 -3.72 -8.37 -17.54
N TYR A 38 -4.29 -7.34 -16.92
CA TYR A 38 -3.56 -6.28 -16.22
C TYR A 38 -3.89 -6.36 -14.73
N PRO A 39 -3.35 -7.37 -14.03
CA PRO A 39 -3.64 -7.54 -12.62
C PRO A 39 -3.19 -6.31 -11.83
N ALA A 40 -3.99 -5.97 -10.83
CA ALA A 40 -3.63 -4.98 -9.83
C ALA A 40 -4.33 -5.34 -8.52
N ILE A 41 -3.66 -5.09 -7.40
CA ILE A 41 -4.25 -5.17 -6.07
C ILE A 41 -4.68 -3.74 -5.71
N THR A 42 -5.91 -3.58 -5.21
CA THR A 42 -6.44 -2.27 -4.80
C THR A 42 -7.04 -2.38 -3.41
N LEU A 43 -6.64 -1.49 -2.50
CA LEU A 43 -7.27 -1.35 -1.19
C LEU A 43 -8.17 -0.12 -1.20
N ILE A 44 -9.41 -0.34 -0.73
CA ILE A 44 -10.45 0.67 -0.62
C ILE A 44 -10.97 0.64 0.81
N SER A 45 -11.06 1.79 1.47
CA SER A 45 -11.62 1.91 2.81
C SER A 45 -12.87 2.79 2.85
N ASN A 46 -13.78 2.47 3.76
CA ASN A 46 -15.01 3.22 3.99
C ASN A 46 -14.74 4.45 4.87
N ARG A 47 -14.02 5.42 4.29
CA ARG A 47 -13.69 6.70 4.91
C ARG A 47 -13.55 7.78 3.82
N PRO A 48 -13.51 9.08 4.19
CA PRO A 48 -13.21 10.15 3.25
C PRO A 48 -11.84 9.93 2.58
N GLN A 49 -11.71 10.33 1.31
CA GLN A 49 -10.47 10.15 0.55
C GLN A 49 -9.26 10.74 1.29
N GLY A 50 -8.28 9.88 1.56
CA GLY A 50 -6.98 10.25 2.12
C GLY A 50 -5.88 10.22 1.05
N ALA A 51 -4.62 10.14 1.48
CA ALA A 51 -3.55 9.82 0.55
C ALA A 51 -3.64 8.38 0.05
N ALA A 52 -3.11 8.19 -1.15
CA ALA A 52 -3.04 6.91 -1.81
C ALA A 52 -1.58 6.57 -2.11
N VAL A 53 -1.22 5.29 -1.97
CA VAL A 53 -0.01 4.74 -2.55
C VAL A 53 -0.33 4.23 -3.95
N ALA A 54 0.48 4.62 -4.93
CA ALA A 54 0.52 4.00 -6.25
C ALA A 54 1.90 3.38 -6.42
N ALA A 55 1.94 2.08 -6.68
CA ALA A 55 3.17 1.33 -6.84
C ALA A 55 3.09 0.42 -8.06
N ASP A 56 4.21 0.29 -8.77
CA ASP A 56 4.38 -0.63 -9.88
C ASP A 56 5.33 -1.75 -9.43
N THR A 57 4.94 -2.99 -9.68
CA THR A 57 5.83 -4.13 -9.52
C THR A 57 6.61 -4.41 -10.79
N THR A 58 7.67 -5.19 -10.66
CA THR A 58 8.45 -5.71 -11.79
C THR A 58 8.34 -7.22 -11.82
N ARG A 59 8.88 -7.86 -12.86
CA ARG A 59 8.96 -9.33 -12.95
C ARG A 59 9.69 -9.98 -11.76
N ALA A 60 10.56 -9.24 -11.06
CA ALA A 60 11.28 -9.75 -9.90
C ALA A 60 10.43 -9.77 -8.62
N PHE A 61 9.21 -9.23 -8.64
CA PHE A 61 8.36 -9.15 -7.46
C PHE A 61 7.75 -10.51 -7.13
N GLY A 62 8.32 -11.18 -6.13
CA GLY A 62 7.87 -12.46 -5.59
C GLY A 62 7.43 -12.37 -4.14
N ALA A 63 7.40 -13.51 -3.45
CA ALA A 63 6.97 -13.58 -2.06
C ALA A 63 7.79 -12.69 -1.09
N PRO A 64 9.14 -12.62 -1.18
CA PRO A 64 9.93 -11.74 -0.33
C PRO A 64 9.59 -10.25 -0.54
N GLU A 65 9.53 -9.80 -1.79
CA GLU A 65 9.23 -8.41 -2.13
C GLU A 65 7.80 -8.03 -1.72
N ALA A 66 6.87 -8.97 -1.79
CA ALA A 66 5.50 -8.78 -1.31
C ALA A 66 5.45 -8.60 0.22
N ILE A 67 6.23 -9.37 0.98
CA ILE A 67 6.33 -9.22 2.44
C ILE A 67 6.94 -7.86 2.79
N ASP A 68 8.03 -7.47 2.11
CA ASP A 68 8.69 -6.19 2.34
C ASP A 68 7.77 -5.02 2.02
N PHE A 69 7.08 -5.08 0.87
CA PHE A 69 6.10 -4.06 0.47
C PHE A 69 4.94 -3.96 1.46
N ALA A 70 4.37 -5.09 1.88
CA ALA A 70 3.26 -5.11 2.85
C ALA A 70 3.70 -4.53 4.20
N THR A 71 4.91 -4.86 4.64
CA THR A 71 5.50 -4.33 5.88
C THR A 71 5.71 -2.83 5.79
N TRP A 72 6.27 -2.33 4.69
CA TRP A 72 6.42 -0.90 4.44
C TRP A 72 5.08 -0.17 4.38
N TYR A 73 4.09 -0.73 3.69
CA TYR A 73 2.77 -0.12 3.56
C TYR A 73 2.04 -0.04 4.91
N ALA A 74 2.08 -1.12 5.70
CA ALA A 74 1.50 -1.15 7.05
C ALA A 74 2.21 -0.18 7.99
N ALA A 75 3.54 -0.12 7.92
CA ALA A 75 4.36 0.84 8.64
C ALA A 75 3.95 2.28 8.35
N CYS A 76 3.94 2.68 7.07
CA CYS A 76 3.54 4.02 6.66
C CYS A 76 2.10 4.35 7.07
N TYR A 77 1.19 3.36 7.06
CA TYR A 77 -0.18 3.53 7.53
C TYR A 77 -0.23 3.81 9.04
N VAL A 78 0.47 3.01 9.86
CA VAL A 78 0.49 3.16 11.33
C VAL A 78 1.23 4.43 11.76
N THR A 79 2.27 4.84 11.03
CA THR A 79 3.02 6.07 11.34
C THR A 79 2.35 7.33 10.79
N SER A 80 1.33 7.20 9.93
CA SER A 80 0.53 8.34 9.49
C SER A 80 -0.29 8.90 10.66
N SER A 81 -0.46 10.23 10.70
CA SER A 81 -1.16 10.94 11.77
C SER A 81 -2.59 11.30 11.35
N ALA A 82 -3.50 11.51 12.30
CA ALA A 82 -4.79 12.13 12.01
C ALA A 82 -4.63 13.56 11.43
N GLU A 83 -3.53 14.24 11.78
CA GLU A 83 -3.18 15.59 11.30
C GLU A 83 -2.46 15.56 9.94
N ASP A 84 -1.76 14.47 9.63
CA ASP A 84 -1.11 14.21 8.33
C ASP A 84 -1.29 12.73 7.95
N PRO A 85 -2.45 12.37 7.37
CA PRO A 85 -2.86 10.97 7.16
C PRO A 85 -2.19 10.34 5.95
N LYS A 86 -1.08 10.92 5.48
CA LYS A 86 -0.37 10.44 4.31
C LYS A 86 0.62 9.34 4.71
N PRO A 87 0.72 8.24 3.95
CA PRO A 87 1.86 7.35 4.01
C PRO A 87 3.11 8.20 3.73
N VAL A 88 3.89 8.50 4.76
CA VAL A 88 5.15 9.23 4.61
C VAL A 88 6.26 8.20 4.57
N GLU A 89 7.01 8.20 3.46
CA GLU A 89 8.26 7.47 3.39
C GLU A 89 9.24 8.13 4.36
N LEU A 90 9.57 7.42 5.44
CA LEU A 90 10.27 8.04 6.58
C LEU A 90 11.68 8.50 6.20
N VAL A 91 12.34 7.84 5.23
CA VAL A 91 13.69 8.21 4.76
C VAL A 91 13.93 7.74 3.32
N ASN A 92 14.29 8.66 2.40
CA ASN A 92 14.56 8.38 0.98
C ASN A 92 15.83 7.55 0.70
N SER A 93 16.65 7.24 1.71
CA SER A 93 18.02 6.70 1.54
C SER A 93 18.29 5.38 2.25
N LEU A 94 17.26 4.66 2.71
CA LEU A 94 17.48 3.59 3.68
C LEU A 94 17.64 2.19 3.06
N ASP A 95 18.73 1.53 3.45
CA ASP A 95 18.89 0.07 3.47
C ASP A 95 17.90 -0.52 4.49
N TRP A 96 17.12 -1.51 4.05
CA TRP A 96 15.94 -2.11 4.69
C TRP A 96 16.11 -2.43 6.19
N ARG A 97 17.34 -2.78 6.62
CA ARG A 97 17.66 -3.10 8.03
C ARG A 97 17.41 -1.96 9.01
N HIS A 98 17.63 -0.72 8.60
CA HIS A 98 17.45 0.43 9.49
C HIS A 98 15.97 0.85 9.58
N PHE A 99 15.17 0.58 8.53
CA PHE A 99 13.76 0.95 8.47
C PHE A 99 12.96 0.00 9.35
N SER A 100 13.23 -1.31 9.24
CA SER A 100 12.59 -2.32 10.10
C SER A 100 12.90 -2.10 11.59
N ALA A 101 14.10 -1.64 11.93
CA ALA A 101 14.46 -1.28 13.31
C ALA A 101 13.63 -0.10 13.84
N ALA A 102 13.45 0.96 13.04
CA ALA A 102 12.63 2.11 13.40
C ALA A 102 11.14 1.76 13.54
N ILE A 103 10.62 0.90 12.67
CA ILE A 103 9.23 0.40 12.74
C ILE A 103 9.03 -0.48 13.97
N ASN A 104 9.95 -1.41 14.26
CA ASN A 104 9.88 -2.24 15.45
C ASN A 104 9.91 -1.41 16.73
N ALA A 105 10.76 -0.37 16.79
CA ALA A 105 10.78 0.56 17.92
C ALA A 105 9.44 1.29 18.07
N ARG A 106 8.82 1.71 16.96
CA ARG A 106 7.52 2.40 16.99
C ARG A 106 6.36 1.48 17.39
N LEU A 107 6.31 0.26 16.87
CA LEU A 107 5.32 -0.75 17.26
C LEU A 107 5.47 -1.15 18.73
N THR A 108 6.71 -1.24 19.23
CA THR A 108 7.00 -1.48 20.65
C THR A 108 6.46 -0.33 21.51
N TYR A 109 6.72 0.91 21.12
CA TYR A 109 6.19 2.11 21.78
C TYR A 109 4.65 2.15 21.79
N LEU A 110 4.00 1.78 20.69
CA LEU A 110 2.53 1.74 20.62
C LEU A 110 1.93 0.65 21.52
N LYS A 111 2.58 -0.51 21.63
CA LYS A 111 2.21 -1.57 22.59
C LYS A 111 2.37 -1.10 24.03
N GLU A 112 3.45 -0.37 24.34
CA GLU A 112 3.66 0.21 25.68
C GLU A 112 2.57 1.21 26.07
N LEU A 113 1.93 1.87 25.09
CA LEU A 113 0.79 2.76 25.30
C LEU A 113 -0.57 2.02 25.37
N GLY A 114 -0.58 0.69 25.30
CA GLY A 114 -1.80 -0.12 25.37
C GLY A 114 -2.67 -0.09 24.11
N LEU A 115 -2.13 0.40 22.99
CA LEU A 115 -2.82 0.42 21.70
C LEU A 115 -2.59 -0.93 20.99
N PRO A 116 -3.62 -1.57 20.42
CA PRO A 116 -3.44 -2.83 19.70
C PRO A 116 -2.62 -2.61 18.42
N SER A 117 -1.64 -3.49 18.21
CA SER A 117 -0.80 -3.57 17.00
C SER A 117 -1.45 -4.38 15.90
#